data_AF-A0A7V6W6V5-F1
#
_entry.id   AF-A0A7V6W6V5-F1
#
_cell.length_a   1.000
_cell.length_b   1.000
_cell.length_c   1.000
_cell.angle_alpha   90.00
_cell.angle_beta   90.00
_cell.angle_gamma   90.00
#
_symmetry.space_group_name_H-M   'P 1'
#
loop_
_entity.id
_entity.type
_entity.pdbx_description
1 polymer ?
#
loop_
_entity_poly.entity_id
_entity_poly.type
_entity_poly.pdbx_seq_one_letter_code
_entity_poly.pdbx_strand_id
1 'polypeptide(L)'
;MAREKKRSRKPILWIIIILLILGIFLGGKFGWFQGLLGKDDGQSETEMQTETAAEETTAATVDDQTIDITVSGDQILFEGTAVKLGDLSQKLQSVSVDKTVILTDDAAIKGTYEAVLDALNETGLSFKENTK
;
A
#
# COMPACT_ATOMS: atom_id res chain seq x y z
N MET A 1 50.15 -34.97 12.06
CA MET A 1 49.77 -33.70 12.71
C MET A 1 48.94 -32.89 11.71
N ALA A 2 47.63 -32.81 11.89
CA ALA A 2 46.73 -32.11 10.98
C ALA A 2 46.67 -30.62 11.34
N ARG A 3 46.91 -29.74 10.36
CA ARG A 3 46.81 -28.29 10.52
C ARG A 3 45.34 -27.88 10.42
N GLU A 4 44.73 -27.49 11.53
CA GLU A 4 43.39 -26.89 11.51
C GLU A 4 43.46 -25.50 10.86
N LYS A 5 42.95 -25.43 9.62
CA LYS A 5 42.83 -24.19 8.86
C LYS A 5 41.69 -23.36 9.46
N LYS A 6 42.03 -22.37 10.29
CA LYS A 6 41.10 -21.40 10.86
C LYS A 6 40.43 -20.59 9.73
N ARG A 7 39.34 -21.11 9.15
CA ARG A 7 38.53 -20.40 8.14
C ARG A 7 37.91 -19.18 8.81
N SER A 8 38.38 -18.00 8.44
CA SER A 8 37.79 -16.73 8.85
C SER A 8 36.31 -16.74 8.50
N ARG A 9 35.43 -16.50 9.49
CA ARG A 9 33.95 -16.52 9.35
C ARG A 9 33.38 -15.39 8.47
N LYS A 10 34.24 -14.58 7.85
CA LYS A 10 33.89 -13.43 7.01
C LYS A 10 33.01 -13.78 5.79
N PRO A 11 33.20 -14.90 5.05
CA PRO A 11 32.31 -15.24 3.94
C PRO A 11 30.97 -15.83 4.41
N ILE A 12 30.91 -16.42 5.62
CA ILE A 12 29.67 -16.95 6.19
C ILE A 12 28.72 -15.81 6.57
N LEU A 13 29.28 -14.70 7.11
CA LEU A 13 28.49 -13.50 7.43
C LEU A 13 27.84 -12.89 6.17
N TRP A 14 28.57 -12.85 5.06
CA TRP A 14 28.04 -12.37 3.78
C TRP A 14 26.95 -13.27 3.20
N ILE A 15 27.09 -14.59 3.34
CA ILE A 15 26.06 -15.56 2.92
C ILE A 15 24.76 -15.37 3.73
N ILE A 16 24.85 -15.12 5.04
CA ILE A 16 23.67 -14.86 5.89
C ILE A 16 22.97 -13.55 5.48
N ILE A 17 23.72 -12.49 5.20
CA ILE A 17 23.17 -11.21 4.74
C ILE A 17 22.46 -11.36 3.40
N ILE A 18 23.05 -12.10 2.46
CA ILE A 18 22.45 -12.40 1.15
C ILE A 18 21.18 -13.22 1.31
N LEU A 19 21.16 -14.22 2.20
CA LEU A 19 19.96 -15.01 2.50
C LEU A 19 18.83 -14.15 3.10
N LEU A 20 19.16 -13.18 3.94
CA LEU A 20 18.20 -12.26 4.56
C LEU A 20 17.57 -11.33 3.51
N ILE A 21 18.36 -10.82 2.57
CA ILE A 21 17.87 -9.98 1.47
C ILE A 21 17.05 -10.81 0.47
N LEU A 22 17.47 -12.04 0.14
CA LEU A 22 16.66 -12.94 -0.70
C LEU A 22 15.33 -13.31 -0.05
N GLY A 23 15.30 -13.51 1.28
CA GLY A 23 14.06 -13.78 2.01
C GLY A 23 13.07 -12.63 1.94
N ILE A 24 13.54 -11.38 1.95
CA ILE A 24 12.70 -10.18 1.78
C ILE A 24 12.22 -10.06 0.32
N PHE A 25 13.10 -10.37 -0.64
CA PHE A 25 12.81 -10.21 -2.07
C PHE A 25 11.89 -11.31 -2.65
N LEU A 26 11.96 -12.53 -2.12
CA LEU A 26 11.08 -13.64 -2.50
C LEU A 26 9.86 -13.77 -1.56
N GLY A 27 9.86 -13.09 -0.41
CA GLY A 27 8.89 -13.27 0.68
C GLY A 27 7.92 -12.10 0.89
N GLY A 28 7.57 -11.35 -0.16
CA GLY A 28 6.59 -10.27 -0.11
C GLY A 28 5.13 -10.68 0.16
N LYS A 29 4.90 -11.81 0.85
CA LYS A 29 3.57 -12.32 1.23
C LYS A 29 3.58 -13.31 2.41
N PHE A 30 4.47 -13.16 3.40
CA PHE A 30 4.54 -14.10 4.54
C PHE A 30 4.25 -13.43 5.90
N GLY A 31 2.99 -13.56 6.35
CA GLY A 31 2.47 -13.18 7.67
C GLY A 31 3.03 -13.99 8.84
N TRP A 32 4.35 -13.98 9.02
CA TRP A 32 5.05 -14.64 10.13
C TRP A 32 5.19 -13.72 11.36
N PHE A 33 5.06 -12.39 11.19
CA PHE A 33 5.27 -11.43 12.29
C PHE A 33 4.01 -11.17 13.13
N GLN A 34 2.89 -11.83 12.82
CA GLN A 34 1.62 -11.72 13.56
C GLN A 34 1.40 -12.89 14.53
N GLY A 35 2.48 -13.53 15.02
CA GLY A 35 2.39 -14.68 15.92
C GLY A 35 3.32 -14.66 17.13
N LEU A 36 4.20 -13.66 17.27
CA LEU A 36 5.17 -13.58 18.38
C LEU A 36 4.79 -12.58 19.48
N LEU A 37 3.68 -11.84 19.33
CA LEU A 37 3.05 -11.10 20.43
C LEU A 37 1.64 -11.65 20.67
N GLY A 38 1.57 -12.74 21.44
CA GLY A 38 0.32 -13.21 22.05
C GLY A 38 0.36 -13.00 23.56
N LYS A 39 -0.55 -12.16 24.07
CA LYS A 39 -1.20 -12.18 25.41
C LYS A 39 -2.13 -10.93 25.49
N ASP A 40 -3.41 -11.06 25.18
CA ASP A 40 -4.55 -11.25 26.11
C ASP A 40 -4.60 -10.24 27.28
N ASP A 41 -5.68 -9.45 27.30
CA ASP A 41 -6.68 -9.35 28.37
C ASP A 41 -7.23 -7.93 28.55
N GLY A 42 -8.56 -7.81 28.66
CA GLY A 42 -9.18 -6.76 29.48
C GLY A 42 -9.98 -5.69 28.74
N GLN A 43 -11.24 -6.04 28.45
CA GLN A 43 -12.43 -5.24 28.77
C GLN A 43 -12.17 -3.85 29.41
N SER A 44 -12.55 -2.79 28.71
CA SER A 44 -13.21 -1.66 29.35
C SER A 44 -14.08 -0.92 28.33
N GLU A 45 -15.38 -1.02 28.54
CA GLU A 45 -16.32 0.03 28.15
C GLU A 45 -15.79 1.37 28.67
N THR A 46 -15.77 2.38 27.81
CA THR A 46 -16.06 3.76 28.20
C THR A 46 -16.58 4.44 26.95
N GLU A 47 -17.90 4.57 26.92
CA GLU A 47 -18.61 5.52 26.10
C GLU A 47 -18.04 6.91 26.33
N MET A 48 -17.56 7.56 25.27
CA MET A 48 -17.61 9.01 25.16
C MET A 48 -18.09 9.36 23.76
N GLN A 49 -19.38 9.62 23.73
CA GLN A 49 -20.13 10.30 22.69
C GLN A 49 -19.38 11.59 22.29
N THR A 50 -18.98 11.67 21.03
CA THR A 50 -18.75 12.94 20.34
C THR A 50 -19.41 12.78 18.98
N GLU A 51 -20.62 13.33 18.87
CA GLU A 51 -21.25 13.62 17.59
C GLU A 51 -20.34 14.58 16.82
N THR A 52 -19.82 14.16 15.67
CA THR A 52 -19.61 15.02 14.51
C THR A 52 -19.49 14.12 13.29
N ALA A 53 -20.42 14.34 12.36
CA ALA A 53 -20.41 13.92 10.96
C ALA A 53 -20.16 12.42 10.69
N ALA A 54 -21.25 11.71 10.41
CA ALA A 54 -21.21 10.50 9.62
C ALA A 54 -20.56 10.81 8.26
N GLU A 55 -19.30 10.45 8.09
CA GLU A 55 -18.83 9.98 6.80
C GLU A 55 -18.81 8.46 6.86
N GLU A 56 -19.64 7.89 6.00
CA GLU A 56 -19.74 6.47 5.76
C GLU A 56 -18.34 5.91 5.56
N THR A 57 -17.89 5.12 6.53
CA THR A 57 -16.85 4.14 6.29
C THR A 57 -17.49 3.08 5.39
N THR A 58 -17.54 3.37 4.09
CA THR A 58 -17.76 2.37 3.06
C THR A 58 -16.57 1.44 3.19
N ALA A 59 -16.78 0.34 3.91
CA ALA A 59 -15.94 -0.83 3.76
C ALA A 59 -16.04 -1.22 2.28
N ALA A 60 -15.10 -0.72 1.48
CA ALA A 60 -14.95 -1.09 0.09
C ALA A 60 -14.82 -2.61 0.07
N THR A 61 -15.88 -3.29 -0.37
CA THR A 61 -15.71 -4.58 -1.01
C THR A 61 -14.63 -4.36 -2.05
N VAL A 62 -13.43 -4.89 -1.78
CA VAL A 62 -12.35 -4.94 -2.75
C VAL A 62 -12.86 -5.85 -3.85
N ASP A 63 -13.58 -5.25 -4.80
CA ASP A 63 -13.79 -5.87 -6.08
C ASP A 63 -12.39 -5.90 -6.69
N ASP A 64 -11.80 -7.10 -6.74
CA ASP A 64 -10.42 -7.31 -7.17
C ASP A 64 -10.16 -6.75 -8.59
N GLN A 65 -11.22 -6.39 -9.32
CA GLN A 65 -11.19 -5.83 -10.67
C GLN A 65 -11.25 -4.29 -10.69
N THR A 66 -11.46 -3.61 -9.56
CA THR A 66 -11.47 -2.14 -9.50
C THR A 66 -10.40 -1.58 -8.58
N ILE A 67 -9.87 -0.40 -8.93
CA ILE A 67 -8.89 0.33 -8.13
C ILE A 67 -9.45 1.71 -7.84
N ASP A 68 -9.55 2.04 -6.56
CA ASP A 68 -10.03 3.35 -6.13
C ASP A 68 -8.89 4.35 -6.02
N ILE A 69 -9.08 5.51 -6.65
CA ILE A 69 -8.21 6.67 -6.51
C ILE A 69 -9.08 7.84 -6.11
N THR A 70 -8.80 8.45 -4.97
CA THR A 70 -9.51 9.64 -4.51
C THR A 70 -8.56 10.82 -4.49
N VAL A 71 -8.98 11.95 -5.05
CA VAL A 71 -8.24 13.21 -4.96
C VAL A 71 -9.00 14.11 -4.01
N SER A 72 -8.39 14.41 -2.86
CA SER A 72 -8.99 15.23 -1.80
C SER A 72 -8.14 16.45 -1.53
N GLY A 73 -8.59 17.63 -2.01
CA GLY A 73 -7.80 18.86 -2.00
C GLY A 73 -6.47 18.73 -2.76
N ASP A 74 -5.36 18.77 -2.02
CA ASP A 74 -3.99 18.58 -2.54
C ASP A 74 -3.45 17.15 -2.35
N GLN A 75 -4.26 16.25 -1.76
CA GLN A 75 -3.88 14.89 -1.46
C GLN A 75 -4.42 13.91 -2.50
N ILE A 76 -3.65 12.85 -2.73
CA ILE A 76 -4.00 11.73 -3.60
C ILE A 76 -4.04 10.49 -2.72
N LEU A 77 -5.16 9.78 -2.73
CA LEU A 77 -5.34 8.51 -2.03
C LEU A 77 -5.46 7.41 -3.07
N PHE A 78 -4.59 6.40 -3.01
CA PHE A 78 -4.65 5.18 -3.80
C PHE A 78 -5.10 4.04 -2.89
N GLU A 79 -6.25 3.42 -3.18
CA GLU A 79 -6.89 2.40 -2.34
C GLU A 79 -6.99 2.87 -0.87
N GLY A 80 -7.39 4.13 -0.67
CA GLY A 80 -7.51 4.76 0.65
C GLY A 80 -6.18 5.15 1.33
N THR A 81 -5.03 4.91 0.68
CA THR A 81 -3.71 5.26 1.23
C THR A 81 -3.15 6.51 0.55
N ALA A 82 -2.74 7.51 1.32
CA ALA A 82 -2.10 8.70 0.79
C ALA A 82 -0.79 8.36 0.03
N VAL A 83 -0.68 8.82 -1.21
CA VAL A 83 0.47 8.62 -2.09
C VAL A 83 0.88 9.93 -2.74
N LYS A 84 2.15 10.03 -3.13
CA LYS A 84 2.61 11.13 -3.99
C LYS A 84 2.32 10.80 -5.45
N LEU A 85 2.19 11.84 -6.28
CA LEU A 85 1.94 11.69 -7.71
C LEU A 85 2.97 10.77 -8.41
N GLY A 86 4.27 10.90 -8.10
CA GLY A 86 5.30 10.04 -8.69
C GLY A 86 5.18 8.57 -8.28
N ASP A 87 4.76 8.30 -7.04
CA ASP A 87 4.53 6.95 -6.54
C ASP A 87 3.23 6.37 -7.14
N LEU A 88 2.23 7.21 -7.37
CA LEU A 88 0.99 6.84 -8.06
C LEU A 88 1.29 6.31 -9.46
N SER A 89 2.07 7.03 -10.28
CA SER A 89 2.41 6.57 -11.63
C SER A 89 3.08 5.19 -11.63
N GLN A 90 3.99 4.93 -10.68
CA GLN A 90 4.62 3.61 -10.55
C GLN A 90 3.63 2.51 -10.13
N LYS A 91 2.70 2.84 -9.23
CA LYS A 91 1.62 1.94 -8.83
C LYS A 91 0.72 1.62 -10.02
N LEU A 92 0.29 2.63 -10.79
CA LEU A 92 -0.55 2.47 -11.97
C LEU A 92 0.12 1.63 -13.08
N GLN A 93 1.44 1.73 -13.26
CA GLN A 93 2.18 0.85 -14.19
C GLN A 93 2.20 -0.63 -13.75
N SER A 94 2.03 -0.88 -12.45
CA SER A 94 1.98 -2.24 -11.89
C SER A 94 0.55 -2.82 -11.92
N VAL A 95 -0.44 -2.00 -12.27
CA VAL A 95 -1.84 -2.40 -12.39
C VAL A 95 -2.03 -3.19 -13.68
N SER A 96 -2.78 -4.28 -13.58
CA SER A 96 -3.15 -5.09 -14.74
C SER A 96 -4.23 -4.37 -15.56
N VAL A 97 -4.11 -4.42 -16.89
CA VAL A 97 -4.98 -3.67 -17.83
C VAL A 97 -6.45 -4.10 -17.83
N ASP A 98 -6.75 -5.24 -17.22
CA ASP A 98 -8.11 -5.76 -17.00
C ASP A 98 -8.82 -5.05 -15.84
N LYS A 99 -8.10 -4.28 -15.00
CA LYS A 99 -8.68 -3.53 -13.91
C LYS A 99 -9.23 -2.17 -14.38
N THR A 100 -10.33 -1.76 -13.77
CA THR A 100 -10.92 -0.42 -13.98
C THR A 100 -10.58 0.48 -12.82
N VAL A 101 -10.06 1.68 -13.12
CA VAL A 101 -9.81 2.70 -12.09
C VAL A 101 -11.07 3.50 -11.83
N ILE A 102 -11.42 3.71 -10.57
CA ILE A 102 -12.45 4.67 -10.15
C ILE A 102 -11.73 5.90 -9.62
N LEU A 103 -11.78 6.99 -10.38
CA LEU A 103 -11.24 8.28 -9.97
C LEU A 103 -12.34 9.10 -9.30
N THR A 104 -12.19 9.39 -8.02
CA THR A 104 -13.14 10.17 -7.23
C THR A 104 -12.57 11.56 -6.96
N ASP A 105 -13.29 12.60 -7.38
CA ASP A 105 -13.08 13.99 -6.98
C ASP A 105 -13.79 14.25 -5.64
N ASP A 106 -13.01 14.49 -4.59
CA ASP A 106 -13.47 14.82 -3.23
C ASP A 106 -12.96 16.21 -2.84
N ALA A 107 -13.56 17.25 -3.44
CA ALA A 107 -13.08 18.63 -3.31
C ALA A 107 -11.61 18.81 -3.75
N ALA A 108 -11.22 18.14 -4.85
CA ALA A 108 -9.88 18.23 -5.40
C ALA A 108 -9.55 19.66 -5.86
N ILE A 109 -8.30 20.05 -5.66
CA ILE A 109 -7.75 21.23 -6.34
C ILE A 109 -7.51 20.83 -7.79
N LYS A 110 -7.98 21.68 -8.73
CA LYS A 110 -7.87 21.47 -10.17
C LYS A 110 -6.50 20.94 -10.63
N GLY A 111 -5.40 21.53 -10.14
CA GLY A 111 -4.06 21.12 -10.53
C GLY A 111 -3.70 19.70 -10.10
N THR A 112 -4.15 19.26 -8.92
CA THR A 112 -3.93 17.89 -8.43
C THR A 112 -4.77 16.91 -9.22
N TYR A 113 -6.04 17.24 -9.48
CA TYR A 113 -6.95 16.40 -10.25
C TYR A 113 -6.47 16.18 -11.69
N GLU A 114 -6.09 17.27 -12.38
CA GLU A 114 -5.54 17.20 -13.74
C GLU A 114 -4.26 16.37 -13.79
N ALA A 115 -3.36 16.51 -12.82
CA ALA A 115 -2.13 15.72 -12.76
C ALA A 115 -2.40 14.21 -12.58
N VAL A 116 -3.43 13.85 -11.81
CA VAL A 116 -3.86 12.45 -11.63
C VAL A 116 -4.51 11.90 -12.90
N LEU A 117 -5.35 12.70 -13.57
CA LEU A 117 -5.92 12.36 -14.87
C LEU A 117 -4.83 12.13 -15.93
N ASP A 118 -3.83 13.00 -16.00
CA ASP A 118 -2.70 12.85 -16.92
C ASP A 118 -1.95 11.53 -16.66
N ALA A 119 -1.65 11.24 -15.38
CA ALA A 119 -1.01 9.98 -14.99
C ALA A 119 -1.84 8.74 -15.37
N LEU A 120 -3.17 8.82 -15.29
CA LEU A 120 -4.06 7.73 -15.72
C LEU A 120 -4.08 7.59 -17.24
N ASN A 121 -4.18 8.70 -17.97
CA ASN A 121 -4.18 8.70 -19.43
C ASN A 121 -2.89 8.12 -20.03
N GLU A 122 -1.74 8.36 -19.39
CA GLU A 122 -0.44 7.79 -19.80
C GLU A 122 -0.40 6.26 -19.69
N THR A 123 -1.19 5.67 -18.78
CA THR A 123 -1.18 4.21 -18.54
C THR A 123 -2.07 3.45 -19.52
N GLY A 124 -3.01 4.13 -20.18
CA GLY A 124 -4.02 3.50 -21.05
C GLY A 124 -5.05 2.66 -20.29
N LEU A 125 -5.10 2.76 -18.96
CA LEU A 125 -6.09 2.08 -18.14
C LEU A 125 -7.48 2.70 -18.37
N SER A 126 -8.50 1.85 -18.34
CA SER A 126 -9.89 2.34 -18.34
C SER A 126 -10.22 2.92 -16.97
N PHE A 127 -10.72 4.16 -16.94
CA PHE A 127 -11.15 4.80 -15.70
C PHE A 127 -12.57 5.34 -15.80
N LYS A 128 -13.23 5.44 -14.65
CA LYS A 128 -14.52 6.12 -14.47
C LYS A 128 -14.33 7.25 -13.48
N GLU A 129 -14.86 8.41 -13.83
CA GLU A 129 -14.86 9.58 -12.95
C GLU A 129 -16.11 9.55 -12.07
N ASN A 130 -15.92 9.88 -10.80
CA ASN A 130 -16.95 10.06 -9.80
C ASN A 130 -16.71 11.37 -9.06
N THR A 131 -17.78 12.01 -8.61
CA THR A 131 -17.70 13.27 -7.85
C THR A 131 -18.48 13.09 -6.56
N LYS A 132 -17.87 13.47 -5.45
CA LYS A 132 -18.46 13.38 -4.11
C LYS A 132 -18.94 14.75 -3.61
#